data_AF-A0A1B2HNB5-F1
#
_entry.id   AF-A0A1B2HNB5-F1
#
_cell.length_a   1.000
_cell.length_b   1.000
_cell.length_c   1.000
_cell.angle_alpha   90.00
_cell.angle_beta   90.00
_cell.angle_gamma   90.00
#
_symmetry.space_group_name_H-M   'P 1'
#
loop_
_entity.id
_entity.type
_entity.pdbx_description
1 polymer ?
#
loop_
_entity_poly.entity_id
_entity_poly.type
_entity_poly.pdbx_seq_one_letter_code
_entity_poly.pdbx_strand_id
1 'polypeptide(L)'
;MHDLVVECPVRLTASNRDELRLLYADLHDHYARRDARDGTRTTLHFRWSGVTDQEFFGATYADQRHVFAASRPIMNSRLQETNRQLSGCAQPNGASLRT
;
A
#
# COMPACT_ATOMS: atom_id res chain seq x y z
N MET A 1 9.45 -8.49 20.22
CA MET A 1 9.26 -8.23 18.77
C MET A 1 9.04 -6.74 18.63
N HIS A 2 9.93 -6.04 17.94
CA HIS A 2 9.76 -4.61 17.69
C HIS A 2 9.04 -4.43 16.36
N ASP A 3 8.00 -3.60 16.35
CA ASP A 3 7.32 -3.20 15.13
C ASP A 3 7.96 -1.92 14.60
N LEU A 4 8.48 -1.98 13.37
CA LEU A 4 9.06 -0.84 12.65
C LEU A 4 8.16 -0.48 11.49
N VAL A 5 7.83 0.80 11.35
CA VAL A 5 7.13 1.31 10.16
C VAL A 5 8.13 2.12 9.34
N VAL A 6 8.27 1.77 8.06
CA VAL A 6 9.10 2.50 7.10
C VAL A 6 8.20 3.17 6.07
N GLU A 7 8.35 4.48 5.93
CA GLU A 7 7.64 5.24 4.91
C GLU A 7 8.38 5.17 3.57
N CYS A 8 7.66 4.78 2.53
CA CYS A 8 8.15 4.62 1.17
C CYS A 8 7.39 5.59 0.24
N PRO A 9 7.81 6.86 0.13
CA PRO A 9 7.24 7.77 -0.84
C PRO A 9 7.61 7.31 -2.25
N VAL A 10 6.59 7.11 -3.09
CA VAL A 10 6.77 6.63 -4.47
C VAL A 10 6.07 7.59 -5.41
N ARG A 11 6.77 8.00 -6.46
CA ARG A 11 6.21 8.79 -7.56
C ARG A 11 5.88 7.88 -8.73
N LEU A 12 4.62 7.81 -9.09
CA LEU A 12 4.12 7.11 -10.27
C LEU A 12 4.25 8.01 -11.49
N THR A 13 4.76 7.42 -12.57
CA THR A 13 4.83 8.02 -13.90
C THR A 13 4.24 7.05 -14.90
N ALA A 14 3.95 7.48 -16.13
CA ALA A 14 3.36 6.59 -17.14
C ALA A 14 4.26 5.40 -17.54
N SER A 15 5.55 5.40 -17.17
CA SER A 15 6.54 4.45 -17.70
C SER A 15 7.38 3.74 -16.64
N ASN A 16 7.25 4.05 -15.35
CA ASN A 16 8.14 3.50 -14.32
C ASN A 16 7.62 2.23 -13.64
N ARG A 17 6.61 1.56 -14.20
CA ARG A 17 6.02 0.36 -13.59
C ARG A 17 7.04 -0.76 -13.37
N ASP A 18 7.88 -1.03 -14.37
CA ASP A 18 8.87 -2.11 -14.26
C ASP A 18 9.99 -1.76 -13.28
N GLU A 19 10.40 -0.49 -13.21
CA GLU A 19 11.32 -0.02 -12.18
C GLU A 19 10.73 -0.19 -10.77
N LEU A 20 9.43 0.08 -10.59
CA LEU A 20 8.75 -0.13 -9.31
C LEU A 20 8.67 -1.59 -8.91
N ARG A 21 8.51 -2.50 -9.87
CA ARG A 21 8.54 -3.95 -9.61
C ARG A 21 9.89 -4.40 -9.06
N LEU A 22 10.98 -3.91 -9.65
CA LEU A 22 12.33 -4.18 -9.16
C LEU A 22 12.52 -3.60 -7.75
N LEU A 23 12.08 -2.36 -7.52
CA LEU A 23 12.12 -1.74 -6.20
C LEU A 23 11.35 -2.55 -5.15
N TYR A 24 10.15 -3.05 -5.48
CA TYR A 24 9.37 -3.87 -4.55
C TYR A 24 10.09 -5.17 -4.18
N ALA A 25 10.72 -5.84 -5.16
CA ALA A 25 11.48 -7.05 -4.91
C ALA A 25 12.70 -6.79 -4.01
N ASP A 26 13.45 -5.70 -4.28
CA ASP A 26 14.61 -5.33 -3.47
C ASP A 26 14.23 -4.98 -2.03
N LEU A 27 13.15 -4.20 -1.84
CA LEU A 27 12.66 -3.87 -0.49
C LEU A 27 12.17 -5.12 0.24
N HIS A 28 11.50 -6.03 -0.46
CA HIS A 28 11.04 -7.29 0.11
C HIS A 28 12.22 -8.12 0.64
N ASP A 29 13.22 -8.38 -0.19
CA ASP A 29 14.40 -9.17 0.18
C ASP A 29 15.21 -8.49 1.30
N HIS A 30 15.46 -7.18 1.17
CA HIS A 30 16.22 -6.42 2.15
C HIS A 30 15.61 -6.50 3.55
N TYR A 31 14.31 -6.20 3.67
CA TYR A 31 13.64 -6.23 4.97
C TYR A 31 13.35 -7.67 5.44
N ALA A 32 13.19 -8.65 4.53
CA ALA A 32 13.14 -10.07 4.87
C ALA A 32 14.39 -10.51 5.63
N ARG A 33 15.57 -10.22 5.08
CA ARG A 33 16.85 -10.56 5.71
C ARG A 33 17.05 -9.82 7.01
N ARG A 34 16.71 -8.52 7.06
CA ARG A 34 16.83 -7.70 8.26
C ARG A 34 15.96 -8.21 9.40
N ASP A 35 14.68 -8.47 9.13
CA ASP A 35 13.74 -8.92 10.16
C ASP A 35 14.11 -10.30 10.72
N ALA A 36 14.58 -11.21 9.86
CA ALA A 36 15.07 -12.52 10.28
C ALA A 36 16.32 -12.40 11.17
N ARG A 37 17.22 -11.45 10.88
CA ARG A 37 18.44 -11.21 11.67
C ARG A 37 18.15 -10.52 13.00
N ASP A 38 17.28 -9.51 12.98
CA ASP A 38 17.10 -8.58 14.10
C ASP A 38 15.85 -8.92 14.95
N GLY A 39 15.12 -9.99 14.61
CA GLY A 39 13.87 -10.38 15.30
C GLY A 39 12.78 -9.31 15.27
N THR A 40 12.82 -8.46 14.25
CA THR A 40 11.96 -7.28 14.04
C THR A 40 10.84 -7.61 13.07
N ARG A 41 9.71 -6.92 13.16
CA ARG A 41 8.66 -6.97 12.15
C ARG A 41 8.54 -5.61 11.47
N THR A 42 9.00 -5.52 10.23
CA THR A 42 8.92 -4.29 9.45
C THR A 42 7.63 -4.23 8.64
N THR A 43 6.90 -3.13 8.78
CA THR A 43 5.74 -2.75 7.95
C THR A 43 6.17 -1.67 6.96
N LEU A 44 5.95 -1.91 5.67
CA LEU A 44 6.23 -0.92 4.62
C LEU A 44 4.98 -0.09 4.32
N HIS A 45 5.08 1.23 4.46
CA HIS A 45 4.01 2.18 4.18
C HIS A 45 4.29 2.92 2.87
N PHE A 46 3.66 2.48 1.79
CA PHE A 46 3.83 3.09 0.47
C PHE A 46 2.90 4.28 0.29
N ARG A 47 3.48 5.44 -0.01
CA ARG A 47 2.76 6.68 -0.30
C ARG A 47 2.91 7.06 -1.76
N TRP A 48 1.91 6.72 -2.55
CA TRP A 48 1.94 6.96 -4.00
C TRP A 48 1.48 8.37 -4.36
N SER A 49 2.26 9.03 -5.21
CA SER A 49 2.03 10.37 -5.75
C SER A 49 2.27 10.38 -7.27
N GLY A 50 1.88 11.42 -8.01
CA GLY A 50 2.09 11.49 -9.47
C GLY A 50 0.90 11.00 -10.29
N VAL A 51 1.16 10.60 -11.56
CA VAL A 51 0.13 10.34 -12.58
C VAL A 51 -0.83 9.23 -12.13
N THR A 52 -2.13 9.55 -12.20
CA THR A 52 -3.29 8.80 -11.67
C THR A 52 -4.11 8.16 -12.78
N ASP A 53 -3.46 7.47 -13.72
CA ASP A 53 -4.23 6.56 -14.55
C ASP A 53 -4.73 5.39 -13.70
N GLN A 54 -6.02 5.08 -13.77
CA GLN A 54 -6.66 4.09 -12.91
C GLN A 54 -6.22 2.67 -13.25
N GLU A 55 -6.00 2.39 -14.54
CA GLU A 55 -5.47 1.11 -15.02
C GLU A 55 -4.03 0.92 -14.54
N PHE A 56 -3.20 1.95 -14.68
CA PHE A 56 -1.83 1.95 -14.20
C PHE A 56 -1.74 1.77 -12.68
N PHE A 57 -2.61 2.46 -11.93
CA PHE A 57 -2.70 2.31 -10.48
C PHE A 57 -3.06 0.88 -10.09
N GLY A 58 -4.11 0.31 -10.71
CA GLY A 58 -4.55 -1.05 -10.45
C GLY A 58 -3.47 -2.09 -10.75
N ALA A 59 -2.78 -1.93 -11.88
CA ALA A 59 -1.69 -2.80 -12.29
C ALA A 59 -0.50 -2.74 -11.32
N THR A 60 -0.10 -1.53 -10.90
CA THR A 60 0.97 -1.31 -9.92
C THR A 60 0.61 -1.88 -8.55
N TYR A 61 -0.67 -1.83 -8.17
CA TYR A 61 -1.15 -2.40 -6.91
C TYR A 61 -1.19 -3.90 -6.92
N ALA A 62 -1.60 -4.52 -8.02
CA ALA A 62 -1.53 -5.96 -8.20
C ALA A 62 -0.08 -6.46 -8.07
N ASP A 63 0.87 -5.76 -8.69
CA ASP A 63 2.30 -6.10 -8.61
C ASP A 63 2.83 -5.99 -7.17
N GLN A 64 2.52 -4.91 -6.47
CA GLN A 64 2.87 -4.74 -5.06
C GLN A 64 2.30 -5.88 -4.22
N ARG A 65 1.02 -6.23 -4.39
CA ARG A 65 0.40 -7.33 -3.66
C ARG A 65 1.07 -8.66 -4.00
N HIS A 66 1.40 -8.91 -5.26
CA HIS A 66 2.08 -10.14 -5.65
C HIS A 66 3.42 -10.32 -4.93
N VAL A 67 4.22 -9.27 -4.81
CA VAL A 67 5.52 -9.33 -4.14
C VAL A 67 5.39 -9.52 -2.62
N PHE A 68 4.44 -8.84 -1.97
CA PHE A 68 4.39 -8.81 -0.49
C PHE A 68 3.37 -9.77 0.16
N ALA A 69 2.37 -10.30 -0.58
CA ALA A 69 1.20 -11.00 -0.04
C ALA A 69 1.52 -12.21 0.87
N ALA A 70 2.65 -12.88 0.68
CA ALA A 70 2.99 -14.09 1.43
C ALA A 70 3.72 -13.84 2.76
N SER A 71 4.21 -12.62 3.01
CA SER A 71 5.32 -12.46 3.96
C SER A 71 5.20 -11.31 4.95
N ARG A 72 4.54 -10.19 4.59
CA ARG A 72 4.69 -8.94 5.35
C ARG A 72 3.42 -8.08 5.35
N PRO A 73 3.15 -7.35 6.45
CA PRO A 73 2.13 -6.30 6.44
C PRO A 73 2.59 -5.14 5.56
N ILE A 74 1.72 -4.70 4.64
CA ILE A 74 1.92 -3.51 3.82
C ILE A 74 0.77 -2.51 4.05
N MET A 75 1.08 -1.23 4.08
CA MET A 75 0.11 -0.15 4.16
C MET A 75 0.24 0.71 2.89
N ASN A 76 -0.89 1.12 2.31
CA ASN A 76 -0.91 2.01 1.16
C ASN A 76 -1.93 3.13 1.42
N SER A 77 -1.45 4.38 1.49
CA SER A 77 -2.28 5.52 1.92
C SER A 77 -3.42 5.81 0.93
N ARG A 78 -3.22 5.59 -0.38
CA ARG A 78 -4.28 5.81 -1.38
C ARG A 78 -5.43 4.84 -1.22
N LEU A 79 -5.14 3.57 -0.90
CA LEU A 79 -6.20 2.60 -0.61
C LEU A 79 -6.90 2.88 0.71
N GLN A 80 -6.21 3.43 1.71
CA GLN A 80 -6.88 3.89 2.92
C GLN A 80 -7.81 5.07 2.64
N GLU A 81 -7.43 6.01 1.77
CA GLU A 81 -8.29 7.10 1.34
C GLU A 81 -9.48 6.60 0.51
N THR A 82 -9.25 5.72 -0.48
CA THR A 82 -10.33 5.10 -1.27
C THR A 82 -11.25 4.25 -0.41
N ASN A 83 -10.73 3.41 0.48
CA ASN A 83 -11.55 2.64 1.42
C ASN A 83 -12.28 3.57 2.40
N ARG A 84 -11.66 4.66 2.88
CA ARG A 84 -12.33 5.66 3.72
C ARG A 84 -13.45 6.36 2.95
N GLN A 85 -13.26 6.69 1.67
CA GLN A 85 -14.29 7.29 0.83
C GLN A 85 -15.44 6.30 0.57
N LEU A 86 -15.14 5.04 0.25
CA LEU A 86 -16.13 3.99 0.04
C LEU A 86 -16.89 3.61 1.33
N SER A 87 -16.19 3.54 2.47
CA SER A 87 -16.78 3.32 3.80
C SER A 87 -17.51 4.56 4.33
N GLY A 88 -17.10 5.77 3.93
CA GLY A 88 -17.78 7.03 4.22
C GLY A 88 -19.05 7.25 3.38
N CYS A 89 -19.15 6.61 2.21
CA CYS A 89 -20.40 6.51 1.44
C CYS A 89 -21.40 5.51 2.05
N ALA A 90 -21.01 4.72 3.05
CA ALA A 90 -21.89 3.83 3.79
C ALA A 90 -22.37 4.46 5.11
N GLN A 91 -22.88 5.69 5.04
CA GLN A 91 -23.94 6.12 5.95
C GLN A 91 -25.12 6.54 5.07
N PRO A 92 -26.11 5.67 4.81
CA PRO A 92 -27.40 6.19 4.40
C PRO A 92 -27.84 7.09 5.55
N ASN A 93 -28.15 8.35 5.21
CA ASN A 93 -28.95 9.23 6.03
C ASN A 93 -29.99 8.38 6.76
N GLY A 94 -29.81 8.22 8.07
CA GLY A 94 -30.88 7.78 8.94
C GLY A 94 -31.95 8.85 8.80
N ALA A 95 -32.91 8.60 7.90
CA ALA A 95 -34.13 9.35 7.83
C ALA A 95 -34.69 9.35 9.25
N SER A 96 -34.54 10.47 9.94
CA SER A 96 -35.18 10.73 11.21
C SER A 96 -36.65 10.97 10.89
N LEU A 97 -37.39 9.89 10.63
CA LEU A 97 -38.84 9.89 10.65
C LEU A 97 -39.22 9.79 12.13
N ARG A 98 -39.17 10.95 12.80
CA ARG A 98 -39.85 11.16 14.06
C ARG A 98 -41.25 11.70 13.76
N THR A 99 -42.22 10.94 14.25
CA THR A 99 -43.64 11.22 14.50
C THR A 99 -44.53 11.47 13.29
#